data_AF-A0A967LDS0-F1
#
_entry.id   AF-A0A967LDS0-F1
#
_cell.length_a   1.000
_cell.length_b   1.000
_cell.length_c   1.000
_cell.angle_alpha   90.00
_cell.angle_beta   90.00
_cell.angle_gamma   90.00
#
_symmetry.space_group_name_H-M   'P 1'
#
loop_
_entity.id
_entity.type
_entity.pdbx_description
1 polymer ?
#
loop_
_entity_poly.entity_id
_entity_poly.type
_entity_poly.pdbx_seq_one_letter_code
_entity_poly.pdbx_strand_id
1 'polypeptide(L)' 'MAMARVNRPSLMIYGGTIRAGTDSAGNPLDIVSAFQSYGEALAERITEEQRLDVIRHACPGAGACG' A
#
# COMPACT_ATOMS: atom_id res chain seq x y z
N MET A 1 4.59 1.74 24.56
CA MET A 1 5.15 0.39 24.73
C MET A 1 4.53 -0.28 25.96
N ALA A 2 3.57 -1.19 25.78
CA ALA A 2 2.85 -1.81 26.89
C ALA A 2 3.62 -3.01 27.49
N MET A 3 4.12 -3.92 26.64
CA MET A 3 4.87 -5.10 27.06
C MET A 3 6.10 -4.76 27.90
N ALA A 4 6.90 -3.78 27.45
CA ALA A 4 8.09 -3.31 28.18
C ALA A 4 7.75 -2.65 29.53
N ARG A 5 6.56 -2.02 29.67
CA ARG A 5 6.11 -1.43 30.95
C ARG A 5 5.71 -2.49 31.97
N VAL A 6 5.18 -3.63 31.51
CA VAL A 6 4.71 -4.72 32.39
C VAL A 6 5.85 -5.67 32.76
N ASN A 7 6.92 -5.72 31.96
CA ASN A 7 8.13 -6.54 32.20
C ASN A 7 7.82 -8.01 32.53
N ARG A 8 6.90 -8.60 31.77
CA ARG A 8 6.52 -10.02 31.83
C ARG A 8 6.80 -10.67 30.48
N PRO A 9 7.04 -12.00 30.44
CA PRO A 9 7.20 -12.72 29.19
C PRO A 9 6.05 -12.39 28.22
N SER A 10 6.41 -11.89 27.04
CA SER A 10 5.46 -11.43 26.02
C SER A 10 5.99 -11.72 24.62
N LEU A 11 5.09 -12.02 23.70
CA LEU A 11 5.38 -12.26 22.28
C LEU A 11 4.47 -11.39 21.43
N MET A 12 5.02 -10.69 20.45
CA MET A 12 4.27 -9.93 19.45
C MET A 12 4.22 -10.74 18.15
N ILE A 13 3.02 -11.04 17.68
CA ILE A 13 2.81 -11.69 16.39
C ILE A 13 2.45 -10.60 15.38
N TYR A 14 3.32 -10.39 14.39
CA TYR A 14 3.06 -9.47 13.31
C TYR A 14 2.11 -10.10 12.29
N GLY A 15 1.04 -9.40 11.93
CA GLY A 15 0.00 -9.90 11.02
C GLY A 15 0.45 -10.10 9.57
N GLY A 16 1.61 -9.58 9.19
CA GLY A 16 2.16 -9.69 7.84
C GLY A 16 2.00 -8.43 7.00
N THR A 17 2.88 -8.30 6.00
CA THR A 17 2.82 -7.22 5.01
C THR A 17 1.86 -7.57 3.87
N ILE A 18 1.21 -6.56 3.30
CA ILE A 18 0.35 -6.71 2.13
C ILE A 18 1.20 -7.15 0.92
N ARG A 19 0.61 -7.95 0.03
CA ARG A 19 1.23 -8.27 -1.26
C ARG A 19 1.20 -7.03 -2.17
N ALA A 20 2.24 -6.85 -2.98
CA ALA A 20 2.26 -5.80 -4.00
C ALA A 20 1.05 -5.92 -4.94
N GLY A 21 0.40 -4.79 -5.20
CA GLY A 21 -0.64 -4.65 -6.22
C GLY A 21 -0.06 -4.78 -7.63
N THR A 22 -0.92 -4.84 -8.64
CA THR A 22 -0.49 -4.84 -10.04
C THR A 22 -1.47 -4.06 -10.87
N ASP A 23 -0.99 -3.12 -11.68
CA ASP A 23 -1.85 -2.34 -12.59
C ASP A 23 -2.32 -3.19 -13.79
N SER A 24 -3.22 -2.63 -14.60
CA SER A 24 -3.70 -3.25 -15.84
C SER A 24 -2.58 -3.55 -16.87
N ALA A 25 -1.42 -2.89 -16.75
CA ALA A 25 -0.27 -3.07 -17.63
C ALA A 25 0.75 -4.10 -17.08
N GLY A 26 0.51 -4.67 -15.90
CA GLY A 26 1.39 -5.64 -15.25
C GLY A 26 2.50 -5.02 -14.39
N ASN A 27 2.49 -3.71 -14.17
CA ASN A 27 3.48 -3.05 -13.31
C ASN A 27 3.13 -3.25 -11.83
N PRO A 28 4.13 -3.52 -10.97
CA PRO A 28 3.90 -3.63 -9.54
C PRO A 28 3.47 -2.28 -8.96
N LEU A 29 2.41 -2.30 -8.16
CA LEU A 29 1.87 -1.14 -7.47
C LEU A 29 2.03 -1.29 -5.95
N ASP A 30 2.31 -0.18 -5.30
CA ASP A 30 2.36 -0.05 -3.84
C ASP A 30 1.51 1.16 -3.38
N ILE A 31 1.43 1.36 -2.07
CA ILE A 31 0.70 2.51 -1.49
C ILE A 31 1.31 3.85 -1.96
N VAL A 32 2.63 3.89 -2.20
CA VAL A 32 3.34 5.08 -2.67
C VAL A 32 2.91 5.44 -4.08
N SER A 33 2.71 4.44 -4.95
CA SER A 33 2.20 4.59 -6.31
C SER A 33 0.82 5.23 -6.33
N ALA A 34 -0.05 4.88 -5.38
CA ALA A 34 -1.35 5.53 -5.23
C ALA A 34 -1.20 7.03 -4.90
N PHE A 35 -0.27 7.39 -4.01
CA PHE A 35 0.02 8.80 -3.71
C PHE A 35 0.66 9.54 -4.90
N GLN A 36 1.58 8.90 -5.61
CA GLN A 36 2.26 9.46 -6.77
C GLN A 36 1.30 9.66 -7.95
N SER A 37 0.32 8.77 -8.12
CA SER A 37 -0.70 8.88 -9.19
C SER A 37 -1.47 10.20 -9.14
N TYR A 38 -1.71 10.75 -7.94
CA TYR A 38 -2.35 12.05 -7.80
C TYR A 38 -1.47 13.19 -8.32
N GLY A 39 -0.16 13.14 -8.04
CA GLY A 39 0.80 14.12 -8.57
C GLY A 39 0.98 14.00 -10.09
N GLU A 40 0.97 12.78 -10.62
CA GLU A 40 1.07 12.53 -12.06
C GLU A 40 -0.19 12.97 -12.82
N ALA A 41 -1.38 12.82 -12.22
CA ALA A 41 -2.62 13.33 -12.80
C ALA A 41 -2.65 14.87 -12.84
N LEU A 42 -2.16 15.53 -11.78
CA LEU A 42 -1.98 16.99 -11.75
C LEU A 42 -0.96 17.48 -12.78
N ALA A 43 0.05 16.66 -13.08
CA ALA A 43 1.06 16.95 -14.10
C ALA A 43 0.62 16.55 -15.52
N GLU A 44 -0.64 16.17 -15.72
CA GLU A 44 -1.23 15.70 -16.99
C GLU A 44 -0.47 14.53 -17.64
N ARG A 45 0.25 13.72 -16.85
CA ARG A 45 1.01 12.55 -17.34
C ARG A 45 0.18 11.29 -17.41
N ILE A 46 -0.85 11.18 -16.56
CA ILE A 46 -1.78 10.05 -16.54
C ILE A 46 -3.22 10.56 -16.65
N THR A 47 -4.10 9.74 -17.21
CA THR A 47 -5.54 10.05 -17.23
C THR A 47 -6.21 9.71 -15.91
N GLU A 48 -7.37 10.33 -15.65
CA GLU A 48 -8.16 10.05 -14.44
C GLU A 48 -8.58 8.57 -14.37
N GLU A 49 -8.79 7.93 -15.51
CA GLU A 49 -9.10 6.50 -15.64
C GLU A 49 -7.92 5.63 -15.19
N GLN A 50 -6.69 5.97 -15.62
CA GLN A 50 -5.47 5.31 -15.17
C GLN A 50 -5.23 5.52 -13.67
N ARG A 51 -5.50 6.73 -13.15
CA ARG A 51 -5.42 7.03 -11.73
C ARG A 51 -6.38 6.14 -10.91
N LEU A 52 -7.62 6.01 -11.36
CA LEU A 52 -8.63 5.15 -10.72
C LEU A 52 -8.21 3.67 -10.75
N ASP A 53 -7.59 3.22 -11.83
CA ASP A 53 -7.08 1.86 -11.94
C ASP A 53 -5.98 1.57 -10.92
N VAL A 54 -5.00 2.48 -10.81
CA VAL A 54 -3.91 2.39 -9.83
C VAL A 54 -4.46 2.34 -8.41
N ILE A 55 -5.42 3.20 -8.07
CA ILE A 55 -6.01 3.24 -6.72
C ILE A 55 -6.75 1.94 -6.38
N ARG A 56 -7.46 1.36 -7.34
CA ARG A 56 -8.23 0.12 -7.13
C ARG A 56 -7.33 -1.11 -6.97
N HIS A 57 -6.15 -1.09 -7.59
CA HIS A 57 -5.25 -2.24 -7.61
C HIS A 57 -4.03 -2.12 -6.68
N ALA A 58 -3.74 -0.93 -6.12
CA ALA A 58 -2.62 -0.72 -5.21
C ALA A 58 -2.71 -1.50 -3.88
N CYS A 59 -3.92 -1.88 -3.44
CA CYS A 59 -4.13 -2.64 -2.21
C CYS A 59 -4.91 -3.94 -2.50
N PRO A 60 -4.23 -5.02 -2.92
CA PRO A 60 -4.89 -6.25 -3.36
C PRO A 60 -5.38 -7.17 -2.21
N GLY A 61 -5.13 -6.82 -0.94
CA GLY A 61 -5.49 -7.67 0.19
C GLY A 61 -5.27 -7.05 1.55
N ALA A 62 -5.36 -7.88 2.60
CA ALA A 62 -5.07 -7.46 3.97
C ALA A 62 -3.57 -7.53 4.28
N GLY A 63 -3.10 -6.63 5.13
CA GLY A 63 -1.72 -6.55 5.59
C GLY A 63 -1.32 -5.11 5.91
N ALA A 64 -0.20 -4.92 6.58
CA ALA A 64 0.37 -3.57 6.68
C ALA A 64 0.95 -3.14 5.32
N CYS A 65 1.17 -1.84 5.13
CA CYS A 65 1.80 -1.31 3.94
C CYS A 65 3.16 -1.98 3.70
N GLY A 66 3.37 -2.48 2.47
CA GLY A 66 4.60 -3.12 2.01
C GLY A 66 5.55 -2.17 1.34
#